data_AF-A0A0M8XUI3-F1
#
_entry.id   AF-A0A0M8XUI3-F1
#
_cell.length_a   1.000
_cell.length_b   1.000
_cell.length_c   1.000
_cell.angle_alpha   90.00
_cell.angle_beta   90.00
_cell.angle_gamma   90.00
#
_symmetry.space_group_name_H-M   'P 1'
#
loop_
_entity.id
_entity.type
_entity.pdbx_description
1 polymer ?
#
loop_
_entity_poly.entity_id
_entity_poly.type
_entity_poly.pdbx_seq_one_letter_code
_entity_poly.pdbx_strand_id
1 'polypeptide(L)'
;MIRLMTGPWVARSVAAAVRLGVVGRLAEGAADAEELAGSLGLHPDRLNRLLRLLSAVDVVQPRSGRYELTGTGACLHREHPSRLHDLVLLYDSTMFAEAWGSLEEAVRTGRTAFEAAHGTDVFSYLSEHPRDADRYSAGMAAGGRFGTSLPSVYDFADARVVADLGGGDGDLLATVLDHAPHLRGVLVERPTALPAARRRLSAYLESGRATVAAGDFLESVPPGADVHILSRVLHNWSDDEARAVLRRSREALEPGGRVLILERILPDSGSPLLATLFDVHMMVMTTGAERTEHQYESLLRDAGLTTERVADLSLEMRLLVAAPLPG
;
A
#
# COMPACT_ATOMS: atom_id res chain seq x y z
N MET A 1 11.22 19.91 17.81
CA MET A 1 10.12 20.73 17.24
C MET A 1 10.38 21.14 15.79
N ILE A 2 11.38 21.97 15.46
CA ILE A 2 11.61 22.44 14.08
C ILE A 2 11.74 21.30 13.06
N ARG A 3 12.47 20.21 13.38
CA ARG A 3 12.57 19.02 12.49
C ARG A 3 11.22 18.39 12.16
N LEU A 4 10.26 18.41 13.09
CA LEU A 4 8.91 17.88 12.84
C LEU A 4 8.15 18.79 11.87
N MET A 5 8.18 20.12 12.09
CA MET A 5 7.52 21.11 11.23
C MET A 5 8.12 21.17 9.82
N THR A 6 9.40 20.83 9.68
CA THR A 6 10.13 20.87 8.40
C THR A 6 10.18 19.52 7.69
N GLY A 7 9.57 18.48 8.27
CA GLY A 7 9.44 17.16 7.65
C GLY A 7 8.89 17.19 6.21
N PRO A 8 7.83 17.96 5.91
CA PRO A 8 7.32 18.09 4.54
C PRO A 8 8.35 18.61 3.53
N TRP A 9 9.33 19.43 3.97
CA TRP A 9 10.38 19.94 3.09
C TRP A 9 11.34 18.83 2.67
N VAL A 10 11.62 17.89 3.57
CA VAL A 10 12.43 16.71 3.27
C VAL A 10 11.72 15.84 2.24
N ALA A 11 10.46 15.48 2.50
CA ALA A 11 9.66 14.65 1.58
C ALA A 11 9.58 15.26 0.17
N ARG A 12 9.27 16.56 0.06
CA ARG A 12 9.24 17.31 -1.20
C ARG A 12 10.59 17.35 -1.91
N SER A 13 11.69 17.44 -1.15
CA SER A 13 13.05 17.44 -1.71
C SER A 13 13.44 16.09 -2.30
N VAL A 14 13.05 14.99 -1.64
CA VAL A 14 13.24 13.63 -2.16
C VAL A 14 12.41 13.44 -3.43
N ALA A 15 11.14 13.84 -3.44
CA ALA A 15 10.29 13.78 -4.63
C ALA A 15 10.82 14.63 -5.78
N ALA A 16 11.35 15.82 -5.49
CA ALA A 16 12.00 16.66 -6.49
C ALA A 16 13.23 15.97 -7.09
N ALA A 17 14.08 15.33 -6.29
CA ALA A 17 15.24 14.60 -6.79
C ALA A 17 14.85 13.46 -7.76
N VAL A 18 13.77 12.74 -7.44
CA VAL A 18 13.21 11.71 -8.32
C VAL A 18 12.72 12.34 -9.64
N ARG A 19 11.87 13.37 -9.59
CA ARG A 19 11.31 14.02 -10.79
C ARG A 19 12.36 14.68 -11.68
N LEU A 20 13.40 15.26 -11.09
CA LEU A 20 14.48 15.92 -11.82
C LEU A 20 15.45 14.92 -12.47
N GLY A 21 15.27 13.60 -12.25
CA GLY A 21 16.16 12.57 -12.80
C GLY A 21 17.49 12.44 -12.07
N VAL A 22 17.67 13.09 -10.91
CA VAL A 22 18.90 13.03 -10.12
C VAL A 22 19.21 11.60 -9.68
N VAL A 23 18.19 10.89 -9.19
CA VAL A 23 18.33 9.50 -8.75
C VAL A 23 18.71 8.59 -9.92
N GLY A 24 18.00 8.73 -11.05
CA GLY A 24 18.27 7.98 -12.27
C GLY A 24 19.70 8.19 -12.75
N ARG A 25 20.14 9.45 -12.84
CA ARG A 25 21.49 9.76 -13.28
C ARG A 25 22.52 9.18 -12.31
N LEU A 26 22.42 9.41 -11.00
CA LEU A 26 23.41 8.89 -10.05
C LEU A 26 23.46 7.35 -9.97
N ALA A 27 22.42 6.64 -10.41
CA ALA A 27 22.45 5.18 -10.53
C ALA A 27 23.38 4.68 -11.66
N GLU A 28 23.63 5.49 -12.70
CA GLU A 28 24.59 5.18 -13.77
C GLU A 28 26.06 5.35 -13.32
N GLY A 29 26.27 5.99 -12.17
CA GLY A 29 27.58 6.19 -11.57
C GLY A 29 27.70 7.58 -10.94
N ALA A 30 28.65 7.70 -10.01
CA ALA A 30 28.91 8.93 -9.29
C ALA A 30 29.14 10.13 -10.25
N ALA A 31 28.75 11.32 -9.81
CA ALA A 31 28.91 12.57 -10.55
C ALA A 31 29.12 13.75 -9.60
N ASP A 32 29.89 14.75 -9.99
CA ASP A 32 29.90 16.02 -9.25
C ASP A 32 28.65 16.87 -9.57
N ALA A 33 28.48 17.97 -8.84
CA ALA A 33 27.30 18.81 -8.99
C ALA A 33 27.23 19.55 -10.34
N GLU A 34 28.37 19.87 -10.96
CA GLU A 34 28.41 20.54 -12.26
C GLU A 34 28.09 19.56 -13.39
N GLU A 35 28.69 18.37 -13.36
CA GLU A 35 28.39 17.26 -14.27
C GLU A 35 26.89 16.88 -14.23
N LEU A 36 26.35 16.75 -13.02
CA LEU A 36 24.95 16.38 -12.82
C LEU A 36 24.00 17.51 -13.27
N ALA A 37 24.34 18.77 -12.97
CA ALA A 37 23.56 19.91 -13.42
C ALA A 37 23.57 20.03 -14.96
N GLY A 38 24.73 19.89 -15.59
CA GLY A 38 24.87 19.96 -17.04
C GLY A 38 24.11 18.86 -17.77
N SER A 39 24.21 17.62 -17.30
CA SER A 39 23.52 16.47 -17.93
C SER A 39 22.01 16.51 -17.79
N LEU A 40 21.48 17.10 -16.71
CA LEU A 40 20.04 17.20 -16.44
C LEU A 40 19.43 18.57 -16.81
N GLY A 41 20.23 19.51 -17.31
CA GLY A 41 19.78 20.87 -17.62
C GLY A 41 19.33 21.69 -16.40
N LEU A 42 19.97 21.48 -15.25
CA LEU A 42 19.61 22.09 -13.97
C LEU A 42 20.56 23.24 -13.60
N HIS A 43 20.12 24.11 -12.69
CA HIS A 43 20.97 25.17 -12.16
C HIS A 43 21.97 24.61 -11.13
N PRO A 44 23.30 24.75 -11.33
CA PRO A 44 24.33 24.13 -10.47
C PRO A 44 24.19 24.47 -8.98
N ASP A 45 24.11 25.76 -8.63
CA ASP A 45 24.00 26.16 -7.21
C ASP A 45 22.74 25.65 -6.52
N ARG A 46 21.62 25.58 -7.25
CA ARG A 46 20.34 25.11 -6.70
C ARG A 46 20.37 23.59 -6.50
N LEU A 47 20.95 22.86 -7.46
CA LEU A 47 21.16 21.43 -7.35
C LEU A 47 22.11 21.10 -6.18
N ASN A 48 23.22 21.82 -6.03
CA ASN A 48 24.15 21.62 -4.92
C ASN A 48 23.44 21.80 -3.55
N ARG A 49 22.59 22.82 -3.41
CA ARG A 49 21.77 23.00 -2.20
C ARG A 49 20.86 21.80 -1.93
N LEU A 50 20.22 21.25 -2.96
CA LEU A 50 19.38 20.07 -2.86
C LEU A 50 20.20 18.83 -2.46
N LEU A 51 21.33 18.58 -3.14
CA LEU A 51 22.23 17.46 -2.85
C LEU A 51 22.76 17.47 -1.42
N ARG A 52 23.04 18.65 -0.84
CA ARG A 52 23.41 18.76 0.58
C ARG A 52 22.30 18.30 1.53
N LEU A 53 21.04 18.65 1.25
CA LEU A 53 19.91 18.16 2.04
C LEU A 53 19.73 16.65 1.85
N LEU A 54 19.75 16.16 0.61
CA LEU A 54 19.67 14.73 0.29
C LEU A 54 20.79 13.93 0.97
N SER A 55 21.98 14.51 1.10
CA SER A 55 23.08 13.89 1.85
C SER A 55 22.78 13.80 3.34
N ALA A 56 22.20 14.84 3.92
CA ALA A 56 21.85 14.88 5.34
C ALA A 56 20.73 13.90 5.72
N VAL A 57 19.94 13.43 4.75
CA VAL A 57 18.86 12.44 4.93
C VAL A 57 19.18 11.09 4.30
N ASP A 58 20.47 10.81 4.07
CA ASP A 58 20.98 9.52 3.59
C ASP A 58 20.44 9.11 2.20
N VAL A 59 20.12 10.03 1.29
CA VAL A 59 19.71 9.67 -0.09
C VAL A 59 20.90 9.63 -1.05
N VAL A 60 21.85 10.53 -0.85
CA VAL A 60 23.13 10.54 -1.59
C VAL A 60 24.26 10.68 -0.60
N GLN A 61 25.49 10.39 -0.99
CA GLN A 61 26.66 10.67 -0.15
C GLN A 61 27.80 11.27 -0.96
N PRO A 62 28.54 12.25 -0.41
CA PRO A 62 29.73 12.78 -1.05
C PRO A 62 30.90 11.81 -0.90
N ARG A 63 31.58 11.51 -2.01
CA ARG A 63 32.79 10.68 -2.07
C ARG A 63 33.79 11.31 -3.05
N SER A 64 34.95 11.73 -2.53
CA SER A 64 36.05 12.32 -3.32
C SER A 64 35.61 13.47 -4.25
N GLY A 65 34.77 14.38 -3.75
CA GLY A 65 34.28 15.54 -4.51
C GLY A 65 33.09 15.25 -5.44
N ARG A 66 32.61 14.01 -5.48
CA ARG A 66 31.46 13.56 -6.30
C ARG A 66 30.35 13.06 -5.39
N TYR A 67 29.13 12.93 -5.90
CA TYR A 67 27.99 12.33 -5.22
C TYR A 67 27.71 10.94 -5.76
N GLU A 68 27.30 10.01 -4.90
CA GLU A 68 26.79 8.68 -5.25
C GLU A 68 25.50 8.37 -4.48
N LEU A 69 24.68 7.45 -4.99
CA LEU A 69 23.50 6.98 -4.26
C LEU A 69 23.93 6.15 -3.05
N THR A 70 23.25 6.34 -1.92
CA THR A 70 23.31 5.42 -0.78
C THR A 70 22.39 4.22 -1.04
N GLY A 71 22.34 3.27 -0.11
CA GLY A 71 21.34 2.19 -0.14
C GLY A 71 19.89 2.70 -0.10
N THR A 72 19.62 3.72 0.73
CA THR A 72 18.31 4.37 0.81
C THR A 72 17.96 5.09 -0.49
N GLY A 73 18.91 5.80 -1.10
CA GLY A 73 18.70 6.47 -2.39
C GLY A 73 18.50 5.51 -3.55
N ALA A 74 19.19 4.37 -3.56
CA ALA A 74 19.02 3.33 -4.58
C ALA A 74 17.59 2.79 -4.61
N CYS A 75 16.90 2.73 -3.47
CA CYS A 75 15.50 2.34 -3.39
C CYS A 75 14.54 3.28 -4.14
N LEU A 76 14.97 4.51 -4.46
CA LEU A 76 14.19 5.50 -5.20
C LEU A 76 14.37 5.40 -6.71
N HIS A 77 15.24 4.51 -7.20
CA HIS A 77 15.42 4.29 -8.62
C HIS A 77 14.19 3.58 -9.22
N ARG A 78 13.79 3.97 -10.44
CA ARG A 78 12.54 3.51 -11.08
C ARG A 78 12.49 1.99 -11.27
N GLU A 79 13.62 1.39 -11.62
CA GLU A 79 13.76 -0.05 -11.83
C GLU A 79 14.10 -0.83 -10.54
N HIS A 80 14.19 -0.14 -9.40
CA HIS A 80 14.53 -0.82 -8.15
C HIS A 80 13.36 -1.73 -7.69
N PRO A 81 13.64 -2.96 -7.22
CA PRO A 81 12.59 -3.88 -6.78
C PRO A 81 11.66 -3.30 -5.71
N SER A 82 12.12 -2.38 -4.84
CA SER A 82 11.24 -1.78 -3.82
C SER A 82 10.11 -0.90 -4.38
N ARG A 83 10.22 -0.42 -5.62
CA ARG A 83 9.25 0.51 -6.26
C ARG A 83 8.96 1.80 -5.48
N LEU A 84 9.82 2.19 -4.51
CA LEU A 84 9.57 3.40 -3.71
C LEU A 84 9.63 4.69 -4.53
N HIS A 85 10.19 4.64 -5.75
CA HIS A 85 10.03 5.66 -6.77
C HIS A 85 8.56 6.10 -6.93
N ASP A 86 7.65 5.13 -7.12
CA ASP A 86 6.24 5.43 -7.41
C ASP A 86 5.49 5.90 -6.15
N LEU A 87 5.84 5.35 -4.98
CA LEU A 87 5.27 5.77 -3.70
C LEU A 87 5.59 7.23 -3.39
N VAL A 88 6.83 7.66 -3.60
CA VAL A 88 7.25 9.05 -3.40
C VAL A 88 6.50 10.00 -4.32
N LEU A 89 6.31 9.61 -5.59
CA LEU A 89 5.55 10.41 -6.55
C LEU A 89 4.06 10.49 -6.21
N LEU A 90 3.48 9.41 -5.66
CA LEU A 90 2.09 9.41 -5.18
C LEU A 90 1.92 10.35 -3.98
N TYR A 91 2.75 10.20 -2.96
CA TYR A 91 2.64 11.00 -1.72
C TYR A 91 2.92 12.48 -1.94
N ASP A 92 3.71 12.84 -2.95
CA ASP A 92 3.96 14.23 -3.34
C ASP A 92 3.00 14.74 -4.43
N SER A 93 1.96 13.98 -4.80
CA SER A 93 0.99 14.39 -5.80
C SER A 93 0.08 15.51 -5.29
N THR A 94 -0.45 16.32 -6.21
CA THR A 94 -1.43 17.38 -5.89
C THR A 94 -2.64 16.81 -5.14
N MET A 95 -3.16 15.67 -5.59
CA MET A 95 -4.28 14.97 -4.95
C MET A 95 -4.03 14.72 -3.45
N PHE A 96 -2.86 14.18 -3.11
CA PHE A 96 -2.47 13.95 -1.70
C PHE A 96 -2.20 15.27 -0.96
N ALA A 97 -1.53 16.22 -1.61
CA ALA A 97 -1.19 17.50 -0.99
C ALA A 97 -2.45 18.31 -0.61
N GLU A 98 -3.47 18.32 -1.45
CA GLU A 98 -4.75 18.99 -1.20
C GLU A 98 -5.54 18.28 -0.10
N ALA A 99 -5.61 16.94 -0.11
CA ALA A 99 -6.26 16.17 0.95
C ALA A 99 -5.60 16.40 2.32
N TRP A 100 -4.28 16.33 2.41
CA TRP A 100 -3.54 16.61 3.65
C TRP A 100 -3.63 18.08 4.07
N GLY A 101 -3.82 19.00 3.12
CA GLY A 101 -4.10 20.41 3.40
C GLY A 101 -5.43 20.65 4.11
N SER A 102 -6.37 19.70 4.00
CA SER A 102 -7.70 19.75 4.63
C SER A 102 -7.80 18.96 5.94
N LEU A 103 -6.67 18.50 6.52
CA LEU A 103 -6.66 17.70 7.75
C LEU A 103 -7.41 18.39 8.92
N GLU A 104 -7.27 19.70 9.08
CA GLU A 104 -7.96 20.44 10.16
C GLU A 104 -9.49 20.36 10.04
N GLU A 105 -10.00 20.34 8.81
CA GLU A 105 -11.44 20.24 8.56
C GLU A 105 -11.97 18.85 8.88
N ALA A 106 -11.18 17.81 8.62
CA ALA A 106 -11.53 16.45 9.03
C ALA A 106 -11.64 16.33 10.54
N VAL A 107 -10.67 16.86 11.29
CA VAL A 107 -10.70 16.87 12.75
C VAL A 107 -11.89 17.68 13.29
N ARG A 108 -12.24 18.78 12.63
CA ARG A 108 -13.34 19.66 13.07
C ARG A 108 -14.72 19.06 12.83
N THR A 109 -14.90 18.35 11.71
CA THR A 109 -16.24 17.96 11.21
C THR A 109 -16.52 16.47 11.26
N GLY A 110 -15.49 15.63 11.36
CA GLY A 110 -15.60 14.18 11.24
C GLY A 110 -15.80 13.67 9.80
N ARG A 111 -15.82 14.57 8.80
CA ARG A 111 -15.77 14.20 7.37
C ARG A 111 -14.35 13.87 6.96
N THR A 112 -14.16 13.13 5.87
CA THR A 112 -12.80 12.86 5.38
C THR A 112 -12.16 14.14 4.83
N ALA A 113 -10.83 14.27 4.98
CA ALA A 113 -10.11 15.43 4.46
C ALA A 113 -10.09 15.43 2.92
N PHE A 114 -10.08 14.24 2.32
CA PHE A 114 -10.14 14.05 0.89
C PHE A 114 -11.46 14.59 0.30
N GLU A 115 -12.61 14.22 0.86
CA GLU A 115 -13.90 14.77 0.42
C GLU A 115 -13.98 16.28 0.59
N ALA A 116 -13.42 16.82 1.67
CA ALA A 116 -13.36 18.27 1.89
C ALA A 116 -12.53 18.99 0.81
N ALA A 117 -11.45 18.36 0.32
CA ALA A 117 -10.57 18.92 -0.71
C ALA A 117 -11.11 18.72 -2.14
N HIS A 118 -11.68 17.55 -2.43
CA HIS A 118 -11.99 17.10 -3.80
C HIS A 118 -13.49 16.98 -4.08
N GLY A 119 -14.36 17.14 -3.07
CA GLY A 119 -15.82 17.13 -3.21
C GLY A 119 -16.46 15.74 -3.34
N THR A 120 -15.67 14.66 -3.35
CA THR A 120 -16.12 13.27 -3.42
C THR A 120 -15.10 12.36 -2.73
N ASP A 121 -15.44 11.10 -2.50
CA ASP A 121 -14.54 10.11 -1.89
C ASP A 121 -13.37 9.75 -2.84
N VAL A 122 -12.27 9.24 -2.26
CA VAL A 122 -11.05 8.92 -3.03
C VAL A 122 -11.29 7.93 -4.16
N PHE A 123 -12.23 7.01 -3.99
CA PHE A 123 -12.46 5.92 -4.91
C PHE A 123 -13.34 6.34 -6.11
N SER A 124 -14.35 7.15 -5.86
CA SER A 124 -15.11 7.86 -6.90
C SER A 124 -14.21 8.80 -7.68
N TYR A 125 -13.37 9.59 -6.99
CA TYR A 125 -12.40 10.49 -7.62
C TYR A 125 -11.48 9.75 -8.60
N LEU A 126 -10.84 8.66 -8.17
CA LEU A 126 -9.91 7.91 -9.01
C LEU A 126 -10.61 7.30 -10.24
N SER A 127 -11.89 6.95 -10.14
CA SER A 127 -12.68 6.44 -11.27
C SER A 127 -12.88 7.48 -12.38
N GLU A 128 -12.89 8.77 -12.01
CA GLU A 128 -13.02 9.89 -12.95
C GLU A 128 -11.68 10.47 -13.40
N HIS A 129 -10.58 10.12 -12.71
CA HIS A 129 -9.24 10.67 -12.93
C HIS A 129 -8.20 9.57 -13.25
N PRO A 130 -8.19 9.00 -14.47
CA PRO A 130 -7.36 7.83 -14.80
C PRO A 130 -5.86 8.01 -14.55
N ARG A 131 -5.32 9.22 -14.74
CA ARG A 131 -3.89 9.49 -14.49
C ARG A 131 -3.54 9.40 -13.00
N ASP A 132 -4.45 9.82 -12.13
CA ASP A 132 -4.26 9.72 -10.69
C ASP A 132 -4.56 8.31 -10.19
N ALA A 133 -5.51 7.60 -10.82
CA ALA A 133 -5.72 6.16 -10.62
C ALA A 133 -4.48 5.33 -10.94
N ASP A 134 -3.82 5.61 -12.06
CA ASP A 134 -2.57 4.95 -12.45
C ASP A 134 -1.48 5.21 -11.41
N ARG A 135 -1.33 6.46 -10.96
CA ARG A 135 -0.35 6.84 -9.94
C ARG A 135 -0.65 6.21 -8.58
N TYR A 136 -1.91 6.20 -8.18
CA TYR A 136 -2.37 5.58 -6.93
C TYR A 136 -2.08 4.08 -6.94
N SER A 137 -2.44 3.38 -8.02
CA SER A 137 -2.20 1.95 -8.19
C SER A 137 -0.70 1.62 -8.14
N ALA A 138 0.13 2.38 -8.86
CA ALA A 138 1.58 2.19 -8.84
C ALA A 138 2.20 2.43 -7.46
N GLY A 139 1.79 3.49 -6.75
CA GLY A 139 2.27 3.76 -5.40
C GLY A 139 1.80 2.72 -4.38
N MET A 140 0.54 2.27 -4.45
CA MET A 140 0.02 1.24 -3.55
C MET A 140 0.71 -0.11 -3.73
N ALA A 141 1.09 -0.47 -4.96
CA ALA A 141 1.87 -1.67 -5.24
C ALA A 141 3.25 -1.66 -4.54
N ALA A 142 3.93 -0.50 -4.50
CA ALA A 142 5.19 -0.37 -3.78
C ALA A 142 5.06 -0.61 -2.27
N GLY A 143 3.97 -0.13 -1.68
CA GLY A 143 3.65 -0.34 -0.25
C GLY A 143 3.27 -1.78 0.11
N GLY A 144 2.97 -2.63 -0.87
CA GLY A 144 2.51 -4.02 -0.67
C GLY A 144 3.62 -5.05 -0.38
N ARG A 145 4.89 -4.63 -0.35
CA ARG A 145 6.04 -5.53 -0.24
C ARG A 145 6.07 -6.40 1.01
N PHE A 146 5.37 -6.02 2.08
CA PHE A 146 5.19 -6.87 3.26
C PHE A 146 4.58 -8.23 2.93
N GLY A 147 3.78 -8.29 1.86
CA GLY A 147 3.16 -9.51 1.34
C GLY A 147 4.15 -10.62 1.00
N THR A 148 5.41 -10.28 0.70
CA THR A 148 6.48 -11.26 0.45
C THR A 148 6.78 -12.17 1.65
N SER A 149 6.47 -11.70 2.87
CA SER A 149 6.62 -12.50 4.09
C SER A 149 5.41 -13.38 4.42
N LEU A 150 4.26 -13.21 3.73
CA LEU A 150 3.04 -13.97 4.01
C LEU A 150 3.26 -15.49 3.95
N PRO A 151 3.91 -16.07 2.91
CA PRO A 151 4.08 -17.52 2.85
C PRO A 151 5.01 -18.09 3.93
N SER A 152 5.81 -17.26 4.60
CA SER A 152 6.64 -17.69 5.73
C SER A 152 5.87 -17.76 7.05
N VAL A 153 4.70 -17.12 7.13
CA VAL A 153 3.90 -17.02 8.35
C VAL A 153 2.52 -17.65 8.22
N TYR A 154 2.13 -18.13 7.04
CA TYR A 154 0.89 -18.86 6.80
C TYR A 154 1.14 -20.02 5.84
N ASP A 155 0.73 -21.22 6.24
CA ASP A 155 0.86 -22.43 5.44
C ASP A 155 -0.37 -22.59 4.53
N PHE A 156 -0.12 -22.70 3.23
CA PHE A 156 -1.15 -22.89 2.21
C PHE A 156 -1.26 -24.35 1.72
N ALA A 157 -0.60 -25.31 2.38
CA ALA A 157 -0.56 -26.70 1.96
C ALA A 157 -1.96 -27.32 1.76
N ASP A 158 -2.89 -27.04 2.68
CA ASP A 158 -4.25 -27.60 2.65
C ASP A 158 -5.26 -26.76 1.86
N ALA A 159 -4.87 -25.55 1.44
CA ALA A 159 -5.71 -24.68 0.63
C ALA A 159 -5.70 -25.11 -0.84
N ARG A 160 -6.79 -24.80 -1.56
CA ARG A 160 -6.96 -25.11 -2.99
C ARG A 160 -7.19 -23.84 -3.79
N VAL A 161 -7.98 -22.91 -3.25
CA VAL A 161 -8.40 -21.70 -3.96
C VAL A 161 -8.31 -20.49 -3.03
N VAL A 162 -7.41 -19.57 -3.38
CA VAL A 162 -7.26 -18.29 -2.68
C VAL A 162 -7.98 -17.19 -3.46
N ALA A 163 -8.88 -16.45 -2.80
CA ALA A 163 -9.45 -15.22 -3.33
C ALA A 163 -8.76 -14.00 -2.69
N ASP A 164 -8.14 -13.15 -3.51
CA ASP A 164 -7.56 -11.86 -3.11
C ASP A 164 -8.58 -10.76 -3.37
N LEU A 165 -9.26 -10.31 -2.32
CA LEU A 165 -10.37 -9.36 -2.38
C LEU A 165 -9.83 -7.95 -2.22
N GLY A 166 -9.89 -7.13 -3.28
CA GLY A 166 -9.19 -5.84 -3.32
C GLY A 166 -7.69 -5.98 -3.55
N GLY A 167 -7.27 -7.00 -4.31
CA GLY A 167 -5.86 -7.37 -4.50
C GLY A 167 -4.99 -6.38 -5.30
N GLY A 168 -5.53 -5.24 -5.73
CA GLY A 168 -4.81 -4.21 -6.47
C GLY A 168 -4.16 -4.73 -7.76
N ASP A 169 -2.84 -4.59 -7.87
CA ASP A 169 -2.06 -5.08 -9.03
C ASP A 169 -1.80 -6.59 -9.00
N GLY A 170 -2.24 -7.30 -7.97
CA GLY A 170 -2.11 -8.75 -7.83
C GLY A 170 -0.72 -9.25 -7.44
N ASP A 171 0.19 -8.38 -6.96
CA ASP A 171 1.54 -8.82 -6.55
C ASP A 171 1.49 -9.77 -5.34
N LEU A 172 0.54 -9.57 -4.41
CA LEU A 172 0.34 -10.46 -3.28
C LEU A 172 -0.15 -11.84 -3.73
N LEU A 173 -1.21 -11.89 -4.54
CA LEU A 173 -1.68 -13.16 -5.11
C LEU A 173 -0.59 -13.88 -5.91
N ALA A 174 0.18 -13.16 -6.73
CA ALA A 174 1.31 -13.74 -7.46
C ALA A 174 2.33 -14.38 -6.51
N THR A 175 2.69 -13.69 -5.42
CA THR A 175 3.61 -14.21 -4.40
C THR A 175 3.10 -15.51 -3.77
N VAL A 176 1.80 -15.58 -3.46
CA VAL A 176 1.17 -16.79 -2.91
C VAL A 176 1.19 -17.94 -3.93
N LEU A 177 0.88 -17.66 -5.20
CA LEU A 177 0.86 -18.67 -6.27
C LEU A 177 2.28 -19.15 -6.66
N ASP A 178 3.30 -18.31 -6.54
CA ASP A 178 4.71 -18.70 -6.69
C ASP A 178 5.13 -19.68 -5.59
N HIS A 179 4.72 -19.42 -4.35
CA HIS A 179 5.08 -20.25 -3.19
C HIS A 179 4.37 -21.61 -3.16
N ALA A 180 3.10 -21.66 -3.57
CA ALA A 180 2.27 -22.86 -3.51
C ALA A 180 1.75 -23.24 -4.92
N PRO A 181 2.49 -24.10 -5.66
CA PRO A 181 2.20 -24.41 -7.06
C PRO A 181 0.87 -25.12 -7.30
N HIS A 182 0.30 -25.77 -6.28
CA HIS A 182 -1.00 -26.45 -6.34
C HIS A 182 -2.19 -25.49 -6.27
N LEU A 183 -1.99 -24.26 -5.79
CA LEU A 183 -3.07 -23.30 -5.63
C LEU A 183 -3.58 -22.73 -6.94
N ARG A 184 -4.88 -22.44 -6.93
CA ARG A 184 -5.55 -21.54 -7.87
C ARG A 184 -5.89 -20.23 -7.16
N GLY A 185 -5.87 -19.13 -7.93
CA GLY A 185 -6.13 -17.79 -7.44
C GLY A 185 -7.34 -17.14 -8.10
N VAL A 186 -8.07 -16.32 -7.35
CA VAL A 186 -9.08 -15.40 -7.87
C VAL A 186 -8.74 -14.02 -7.36
N LEU A 187 -8.47 -13.06 -8.25
CA LEU A 187 -8.32 -11.66 -7.86
C LEU A 187 -9.62 -10.91 -8.13
N VAL A 188 -10.15 -10.23 -7.12
CA VAL A 188 -11.32 -9.37 -7.25
C VAL A 188 -10.90 -7.92 -7.06
N GLU A 189 -11.17 -7.08 -8.05
CA GLU A 189 -10.90 -5.65 -8.00
C GLU A 189 -11.90 -4.88 -8.87
N ARG A 190 -11.91 -3.56 -8.69
CA ARG A 190 -12.66 -2.64 -9.52
C ARG A 190 -12.06 -2.56 -10.92
N PRO A 191 -12.87 -2.17 -11.92
CA PRO A 191 -12.44 -2.09 -13.32
C PRO A 191 -11.15 -1.30 -13.56
N THR A 192 -10.91 -0.24 -12.78
CA THR A 192 -9.75 0.65 -12.91
C THR A 192 -8.42 -0.04 -12.57
N ALA A 193 -8.39 -1.02 -11.65
CA ALA A 193 -7.18 -1.72 -11.25
C ALA A 193 -6.87 -2.97 -12.13
N LEU A 194 -7.88 -3.52 -12.82
CA LEU A 194 -7.75 -4.77 -13.57
C LEU A 194 -6.65 -4.78 -14.66
N PRO A 195 -6.38 -3.69 -15.40
CA PRO A 195 -5.30 -3.70 -16.39
C PRO A 195 -3.93 -4.00 -15.78
N ALA A 196 -3.65 -3.47 -14.58
CA ALA A 196 -2.41 -3.75 -13.86
C ALA A 196 -2.38 -5.19 -13.36
N ALA A 197 -3.48 -5.65 -12.75
CA ALA A 197 -3.62 -7.03 -12.26
C ALA A 197 -3.42 -8.08 -13.37
N ARG A 198 -4.07 -7.89 -14.53
CA ARG A 198 -3.93 -8.81 -15.68
C ARG A 198 -2.51 -8.87 -16.22
N ARG A 199 -1.81 -7.74 -16.27
CA ARG A 199 -0.41 -7.70 -16.68
C ARG A 199 0.48 -8.44 -15.67
N ARG A 200 0.27 -8.24 -14.36
CA ARG A 200 1.09 -8.88 -13.33
C ARG A 200 0.85 -10.39 -13.26
N LEU A 201 -0.39 -10.82 -13.48
CA LEU A 201 -0.84 -12.20 -13.36
C LEU A 201 -0.87 -12.96 -14.70
N SER A 202 -0.31 -12.41 -15.79
CA SER A 202 -0.46 -12.98 -17.14
C SER A 202 -0.09 -14.46 -17.23
N ALA A 203 1.06 -14.86 -16.67
CA ALA A 203 1.51 -16.26 -16.66
C ALA A 203 0.54 -17.20 -15.92
N TYR A 204 -0.11 -16.72 -14.86
CA TYR A 204 -1.11 -17.49 -14.10
C TYR A 204 -2.45 -17.57 -14.82
N LEU A 205 -2.82 -16.50 -15.52
CA LEU A 205 -4.01 -16.48 -16.38
C LEU A 205 -3.85 -17.45 -17.56
N GLU A 206 -2.70 -17.43 -18.22
CA GLU A 206 -2.37 -18.30 -19.35
C GLU A 206 -2.32 -19.78 -18.95
N SER A 207 -1.80 -20.10 -17.76
CA SER A 207 -1.77 -21.47 -17.22
C SER A 207 -3.10 -21.93 -16.60
N GLY A 208 -4.11 -21.05 -16.51
CA GLY A 208 -5.41 -21.35 -15.88
C GLY A 208 -5.35 -21.45 -14.35
N ARG A 209 -4.24 -21.03 -13.74
CA ARG A 209 -4.01 -20.99 -12.29
C ARG A 209 -4.59 -19.75 -11.63
N ALA A 210 -4.90 -18.69 -12.37
CA ALA A 210 -5.59 -17.52 -11.81
C ALA A 210 -6.78 -17.10 -12.68
N THR A 211 -7.73 -16.41 -12.06
CA THR A 211 -8.74 -15.59 -12.73
C THR A 211 -8.73 -14.19 -12.15
N VAL A 212 -9.16 -13.21 -12.96
CA VAL A 212 -9.31 -11.80 -12.54
C VAL A 212 -10.76 -11.40 -12.78
N ALA A 213 -11.47 -11.06 -11.72
CA ALA A 213 -12.87 -10.67 -11.72
C ALA A 213 -13.01 -9.17 -11.43
N ALA A 214 -13.81 -8.50 -12.25
CA ALA A 214 -14.32 -7.18 -11.92
C ALA A 214 -15.39 -7.32 -10.83
N GLY A 215 -15.28 -6.59 -9.73
CA GLY A 215 -16.29 -6.65 -8.69
C GLY A 215 -16.07 -5.64 -7.57
N ASP A 216 -17.14 -5.44 -6.81
CA ASP A 216 -17.11 -4.72 -5.55
C ASP A 216 -17.41 -5.72 -4.41
N PHE A 217 -16.42 -5.95 -3.55
CA PHE A 217 -16.54 -6.83 -2.39
C PHE A 217 -17.50 -6.28 -1.31
N LEU A 218 -17.85 -4.99 -1.37
CA LEU A 218 -18.93 -4.42 -0.59
C LEU A 218 -20.31 -4.85 -1.09
N GLU A 219 -20.43 -5.27 -2.34
CA GLU A 219 -21.67 -5.80 -2.89
C GLU A 219 -21.72 -7.32 -2.82
N SER A 220 -20.67 -7.99 -3.32
CA SER A 220 -20.61 -9.45 -3.39
C SER A 220 -19.18 -9.99 -3.38
N VAL A 221 -19.00 -11.17 -2.78
CA VAL A 221 -17.73 -11.92 -2.78
C VAL A 221 -17.94 -13.21 -3.57
N PRO A 222 -17.06 -13.56 -4.54
CA PRO A 222 -17.19 -14.81 -5.29
C PRO A 222 -17.09 -16.04 -4.37
N PRO A 223 -17.97 -17.04 -4.53
CA PRO A 223 -17.90 -18.27 -3.75
C PRO A 223 -16.79 -19.20 -4.25
N GLY A 224 -16.48 -20.25 -3.48
CA GLY A 224 -15.62 -21.36 -3.90
C GLY A 224 -14.16 -21.24 -3.50
N ALA A 225 -13.79 -20.22 -2.71
CA ALA A 225 -12.47 -20.10 -2.13
C ALA A 225 -12.44 -20.61 -0.69
N ASP A 226 -11.38 -21.33 -0.33
CA ASP A 226 -11.11 -21.79 1.03
C ASP A 226 -10.21 -20.82 1.80
N VAL A 227 -9.60 -19.85 1.10
CA VAL A 227 -8.88 -18.73 1.73
C VAL A 227 -9.30 -17.42 1.08
N HIS A 228 -9.77 -16.46 1.89
CA HIS A 228 -9.95 -15.07 1.46
C HIS A 228 -8.83 -14.20 2.02
N ILE A 229 -8.18 -13.40 1.18
CA ILE A 229 -7.18 -12.42 1.58
C ILE A 229 -7.83 -11.03 1.52
N LEU A 230 -7.71 -10.29 2.63
CA LEU A 230 -8.09 -8.88 2.77
C LEU A 230 -6.83 -8.13 3.23
N SER A 231 -6.05 -7.60 2.29
CA SER A 231 -4.77 -6.95 2.57
C SER A 231 -4.84 -5.45 2.31
N ARG A 232 -4.77 -4.62 3.36
CA ARG A 232 -5.00 -3.15 3.28
C ARG A 232 -6.35 -2.82 2.65
N VAL A 233 -7.39 -3.49 3.15
CA VAL A 233 -8.76 -3.39 2.66
C VAL A 233 -9.65 -2.82 3.74
N LEU A 234 -9.70 -3.48 4.90
CA LEU A 234 -10.62 -3.14 5.98
C LEU A 234 -10.32 -1.77 6.59
N HIS A 235 -9.06 -1.33 6.54
CA HIS A 235 -8.66 -0.01 7.01
C HIS A 235 -9.22 1.16 6.17
N ASN A 236 -9.73 0.92 4.97
CA ASN A 236 -10.34 1.94 4.11
C ASN A 236 -11.79 2.23 4.47
N TRP A 237 -12.41 1.38 5.30
CA TRP A 237 -13.85 1.34 5.49
C TRP A 237 -14.22 1.62 6.93
N SER A 238 -15.37 2.25 7.14
CA SER A 238 -15.96 2.42 8.47
C SER A 238 -16.23 1.05 9.13
N ASP A 239 -16.49 1.02 10.45
CA ASP A 239 -16.74 -0.24 11.16
C ASP A 239 -17.96 -1.01 10.61
N ASP A 240 -19.01 -0.31 10.21
CA ASP A 240 -20.21 -0.94 9.64
C ASP A 240 -19.93 -1.54 8.26
N GLU A 241 -19.17 -0.84 7.41
CA GLU A 241 -18.75 -1.33 6.10
C GLU A 241 -17.75 -2.49 6.23
N ALA A 242 -16.75 -2.39 7.10
CA ALA A 242 -15.79 -3.45 7.37
C ALA A 242 -16.49 -4.72 7.88
N ARG A 243 -17.47 -4.57 8.78
CA ARG A 243 -18.31 -5.68 9.25
C ARG A 243 -19.11 -6.29 8.10
N ALA A 244 -19.63 -5.48 7.18
CA ALA A 244 -20.37 -5.95 6.02
C ALA A 244 -19.48 -6.72 5.03
N VAL A 245 -18.23 -6.29 4.81
CA VAL A 245 -17.22 -7.03 4.02
C VAL A 245 -16.92 -8.38 4.68
N LEU A 246 -16.66 -8.39 5.98
CA LEU A 246 -16.36 -9.62 6.73
C LEU A 246 -17.52 -10.62 6.70
N ARG A 247 -18.77 -10.16 6.82
CA ARG A 247 -19.96 -11.02 6.70
C ARG A 247 -20.07 -11.67 5.33
N ARG A 248 -19.95 -10.89 4.26
CA ARG A 248 -19.98 -11.41 2.89
C ARG A 248 -18.84 -12.39 2.63
N SER A 249 -17.64 -12.06 3.13
CA SER A 249 -16.50 -12.96 3.09
C SER A 249 -16.80 -14.28 3.80
N ARG A 250 -17.35 -14.23 5.03
CA ARG A 250 -17.75 -15.42 5.81
C ARG A 250 -18.79 -16.27 5.10
N GLU A 251 -19.77 -15.67 4.45
CA GLU A 251 -20.87 -16.34 3.74
C GLU A 251 -20.39 -17.04 2.46
N ALA A 252 -19.44 -16.44 1.73
CA ALA A 252 -18.89 -16.99 0.50
C ALA A 252 -17.76 -18.02 0.72
N LEU A 253 -17.19 -18.05 1.93
CA LEU A 253 -16.06 -18.91 2.30
C LEU A 253 -16.47 -20.38 2.37
N GLU A 254 -15.67 -21.26 1.77
CA GLU A 254 -15.88 -22.71 1.85
C GLU A 254 -15.83 -23.22 3.31
N PRO A 255 -16.54 -24.32 3.63
CA PRO A 255 -16.49 -24.93 4.96
C PRO A 255 -15.05 -25.22 5.41
N GLY A 256 -14.70 -24.73 6.59
CA GLY A 256 -13.34 -24.88 7.13
C GLY A 256 -12.31 -23.93 6.53
N GLY A 257 -12.72 -22.97 5.68
CA GLY A 257 -11.84 -21.95 5.14
C GLY A 257 -11.37 -20.90 6.16
N ARG A 258 -10.48 -20.00 5.73
CA ARG A 258 -9.92 -18.91 6.53
C ARG A 258 -10.01 -17.56 5.83
N VAL A 259 -10.17 -16.50 6.62
CA VAL A 259 -10.00 -15.11 6.18
C VAL A 259 -8.66 -14.61 6.72
N LEU A 260 -7.76 -14.20 5.83
CA LEU A 260 -6.46 -13.62 6.16
C LEU A 260 -6.56 -12.11 6.05
N ILE A 261 -6.43 -11.43 7.18
CA ILE A 261 -6.47 -9.97 7.25
C ILE A 261 -5.03 -9.49 7.44
N LEU A 262 -4.51 -8.73 6.48
CA LEU A 262 -3.16 -8.18 6.52
C LEU A 262 -3.26 -6.65 6.66
N GLU A 263 -3.08 -6.16 7.87
CA GLU A 263 -3.32 -4.75 8.22
C GLU A 263 -2.25 -4.24 9.21
N ARG A 264 -2.16 -2.92 9.38
CA ARG A 264 -1.43 -2.36 10.52
C ARG A 264 -2.34 -2.46 11.73
N ILE A 265 -1.88 -3.12 12.78
CA ILE A 265 -2.65 -3.26 14.00
C ILE A 265 -2.12 -2.26 15.02
N LEU A 266 -3.00 -1.39 15.49
CA LEU A 266 -2.67 -0.46 16.57
C LEU A 266 -2.38 -1.27 17.84
N PRO A 267 -1.24 -1.06 18.52
CA PRO A 267 -0.99 -1.76 19.76
C PRO A 267 -1.86 -1.20 20.87
N ASP A 268 -2.26 -2.05 21.82
CA ASP A 268 -3.04 -1.64 22.99
C ASP A 268 -2.26 -0.69 23.92
N SER A 269 -0.93 -0.70 23.83
CA SER A 269 -0.06 0.23 24.56
C SER A 269 1.17 0.62 23.73
N GLY A 270 1.62 1.86 23.93
CA GLY A 270 2.65 2.48 23.09
C GLY A 270 2.07 3.24 21.90
N SER A 271 2.95 3.89 21.14
CA SER A 271 2.56 4.66 19.95
C SER A 271 3.62 4.49 18.87
N PRO A 272 3.64 3.33 18.17
CA PRO A 272 4.51 3.15 17.02
C PRO A 272 4.16 4.23 16.00
N LEU A 273 5.17 5.01 15.64
CA LEU A 273 4.97 6.22 14.83
C LEU A 273 4.36 5.89 13.48
N LEU A 274 4.73 4.76 12.87
CA LEU A 274 4.26 4.43 11.53
C LEU A 274 2.79 4.02 11.56
N ALA A 275 2.36 3.13 12.47
CA ALA A 275 0.96 2.76 12.57
C ALA A 275 0.05 3.96 12.90
N THR A 276 0.47 4.84 13.81
CA THR A 276 -0.32 6.04 14.17
C THR A 276 -0.33 7.09 13.04
N LEU A 277 0.75 7.20 12.26
CA LEU A 277 0.77 8.04 11.05
C LEU A 277 -0.20 7.51 9.99
N PHE A 278 -0.26 6.19 9.81
CA PHE A 278 -1.19 5.56 8.88
C PHE A 278 -2.64 5.64 9.34
N ASP A 279 -2.92 5.63 10.64
CA ASP A 279 -4.26 5.87 11.18
C ASP A 279 -4.78 7.28 10.83
N VAL A 280 -3.94 8.30 11.02
CA VAL A 280 -4.27 9.67 10.56
C VAL A 280 -4.38 9.71 9.03
N HIS A 281 -3.55 8.95 8.30
CA HIS A 281 -3.68 8.86 6.85
C HIS A 281 -5.03 8.27 6.43
N MET A 282 -5.55 7.26 7.13
CA MET A 282 -6.87 6.69 6.85
C MET A 282 -7.98 7.71 7.09
N MET A 283 -7.90 8.49 8.17
CA MET A 283 -8.82 9.62 8.44
C MET A 283 -8.78 10.69 7.34
N VAL A 284 -7.59 10.95 6.77
CA VAL A 284 -7.44 11.90 5.67
C VAL A 284 -8.09 11.38 4.39
N MET A 285 -7.86 10.12 4.04
CA MET A 285 -8.18 9.59 2.71
C MET A 285 -9.53 8.89 2.61
N THR A 286 -10.03 8.33 3.71
CA THR A 286 -11.12 7.35 3.73
C THR A 286 -11.99 7.51 4.97
N THR A 287 -13.10 6.77 5.03
CA THR A 287 -13.97 6.68 6.23
C THR A 287 -13.46 5.67 7.26
N GLY A 288 -12.38 4.95 6.94
CA GLY A 288 -11.83 3.92 7.79
C GLY A 288 -10.77 4.40 8.78
N ALA A 289 -10.13 3.42 9.40
CA ALA A 289 -9.14 3.61 10.46
C ALA A 289 -8.21 2.40 10.53
N GLU A 290 -7.01 2.61 11.07
CA GLU A 290 -6.25 1.49 11.62
C GLU A 290 -6.92 1.07 12.94
N ARG A 291 -6.86 -0.21 13.28
CA ARG A 291 -7.62 -0.77 14.41
C ARG A 291 -6.75 -1.59 15.35
N THR A 292 -7.12 -1.63 16.62
CA THR A 292 -6.49 -2.52 17.59
C THR A 292 -6.93 -3.97 17.38
N GLU A 293 -6.20 -4.92 17.99
CA GLU A 293 -6.61 -6.32 17.99
C GLU A 293 -8.04 -6.49 18.52
N HIS A 294 -8.37 -5.80 19.63
CA HIS A 294 -9.69 -5.87 20.25
C HIS A 294 -10.82 -5.37 19.32
N GLN A 295 -10.56 -4.28 18.58
CA GLN A 295 -11.53 -3.78 17.59
C GLN A 295 -11.74 -4.79 16.45
N TYR A 296 -10.66 -5.41 15.95
CA TYR A 296 -10.78 -6.49 14.96
C TYR A 296 -11.53 -7.71 15.51
N GLU A 297 -11.26 -8.13 16.75
CA GLU A 297 -12.00 -9.23 17.39
C GLU A 297 -13.50 -8.95 17.45
N SER A 298 -13.90 -7.71 17.76
CA SER A 298 -15.31 -7.30 17.76
C SER A 298 -15.92 -7.40 16.35
N LEU A 299 -15.24 -6.83 15.34
CA LEU A 299 -15.70 -6.88 13.95
C LEU A 299 -15.84 -8.31 13.43
N LEU A 300 -14.86 -9.16 13.72
CA LEU A 300 -14.87 -10.58 13.35
C LEU A 300 -16.03 -11.31 14.01
N ARG A 301 -16.23 -11.13 15.32
CA ARG A 301 -17.32 -11.80 16.06
C ARG A 301 -18.69 -11.42 15.50
N ASP A 302 -18.91 -10.15 15.20
CA ASP A 302 -20.15 -9.65 14.61
C ASP A 302 -20.41 -10.18 13.18
N ALA A 303 -19.37 -10.69 12.54
CA ALA A 303 -19.39 -11.34 11.24
C ALA A 303 -19.41 -12.88 11.31
N GLY A 304 -19.50 -13.48 12.49
CA GLY A 304 -19.50 -14.94 12.65
C GLY A 304 -18.12 -15.58 12.49
N LEU A 305 -17.06 -14.81 12.74
CA LEU A 305 -15.66 -15.21 12.67
C LEU A 305 -14.98 -15.04 14.05
N THR A 306 -13.83 -15.69 14.24
CA THR A 306 -12.95 -15.50 15.40
C THR A 306 -11.50 -15.55 14.95
N THR A 307 -10.63 -14.79 15.62
CA THR A 307 -9.18 -14.87 15.42
C THR A 307 -8.69 -16.24 15.92
N GLU A 308 -8.05 -17.01 15.05
CA GLU A 308 -7.36 -18.26 15.40
C GLU A 308 -5.90 -17.99 15.74
N ARG A 309 -5.26 -17.08 15.01
CA ARG A 309 -3.83 -16.78 15.15
C ARG A 309 -3.51 -15.38 14.67
N VAL A 310 -2.49 -14.78 15.30
CA VAL A 310 -1.88 -13.53 14.85
C VAL A 310 -0.38 -13.77 14.59
N ALA A 311 0.18 -13.15 13.56
CA ALA A 311 1.61 -13.19 13.26
C ALA A 311 2.11 -11.85 12.74
N ASP A 312 3.37 -11.53 13.03
CA ASP A 312 4.00 -10.31 12.55
C ASP A 312 4.50 -10.46 11.11
N LEU A 313 4.37 -9.39 10.32
CA LEU A 313 4.92 -9.24 8.99
C LEU A 313 5.92 -8.09 8.98
N SER A 314 6.67 -7.95 7.89
CA SER A 314 7.53 -6.78 7.71
C SER A 314 6.74 -5.46 7.62
N LEU A 315 7.44 -4.33 7.80
CA LEU A 315 6.87 -2.97 7.73
C LEU A 315 5.79 -2.68 8.79
N GLU A 316 5.86 -3.29 9.97
CA GLU A 316 4.86 -3.18 11.06
C GLU A 316 3.44 -3.61 10.66
N MET A 317 3.33 -4.48 9.65
CA MET A 317 2.08 -5.14 9.29
C MET A 317 1.91 -6.40 10.13
N ARG A 318 0.67 -6.86 10.30
CA ARG A 318 0.38 -8.13 10.95
C ARG A 318 -0.66 -8.91 10.16
N LEU A 319 -0.57 -10.22 10.28
CA LEU A 319 -1.53 -11.18 9.76
C LEU A 319 -2.45 -11.61 10.89
N LEU A 320 -3.76 -11.41 10.72
CA LEU A 320 -4.79 -12.06 11.52
C LEU A 320 -5.40 -13.19 10.68
N VAL A 321 -5.30 -14.41 11.20
CA VAL A 321 -5.96 -15.58 10.63
C VAL A 321 -7.30 -15.74 11.33
N ALA A 322 -8.39 -15.48 10.62
CA ALA A 322 -9.75 -15.63 11.14
C ALA A 322 -10.42 -16.90 10.60
N ALA A 323 -11.08 -17.62 11.49
CA ALA A 323 -11.85 -18.81 11.20
C ALA A 323 -13.34 -18.57 11.50
N PRO A 324 -14.26 -19.30 10.85
CA PRO A 324 -15.65 -19.38 11.32
C PRO A 324 -15.77 -19.66 12.82
N LEU A 325 -16.71 -19.00 13.50
CA LEU A 325 -17.06 -19.38 14.86
C LEU A 325 -17.52 -20.85 14.91
N PRO A 326 -17.14 -21.62 15.94
CA PRO A 326 -17.71 -22.93 16.18
C PRO A 326 -19.24 -22.79 16.33
N GLY A 327 -19.98 -23.64 15.60
CA GLY A 327 -21.45 -23.74 15.73
C GLY A 327 -21.89 -24.41 17.01
#